data_AF-A0A9D3AJN1-F1
#
_entry.id   AF-A0A9D3AJN1-F1
#
_cell.length_a   1.000
_cell.length_b   1.000
_cell.length_c   1.000
_cell.angle_alpha   90.00
_cell.angle_beta   90.00
_cell.angle_gamma   90.00
#
_symmetry.space_group_name_H-M   'P 1'
#
loop_
_entity.id
_entity.type
_entity.pdbx_description
1 polymer ?
#
loop_
_entity_poly.entity_id
_entity_poly.type
_entity_poly.pdbx_seq_one_letter_code
_entity_poly.pdbx_strand_id
1 'polypeptide(L)'
;MADKISDKKEQEIERLTRQLDHKEHELEEKYCDVGKSIMDKLEKENQEIGHMVDEVIRLKRKLVKAKGQIRCPACYQYNETDSIYCSRCGKKLEKKKNDEQQ
;
A
#
# COMPACT_ATOMS: atom_id res chain seq x y z
N MET A 1 30.52 44.91 -39.97
CA MET A 1 30.16 43.49 -40.23
C MET A 1 30.25 42.65 -38.96
N ALA A 2 31.24 42.88 -38.08
CA ALA A 2 31.35 42.21 -36.78
C ALA A 2 30.13 42.45 -35.85
N ASP A 3 29.63 43.68 -35.75
CA ASP A 3 28.47 44.01 -34.88
C ASP A 3 27.20 43.24 -35.25
N LYS A 4 26.85 43.17 -36.54
CA LYS A 4 25.68 42.40 -37.02
C LYS A 4 25.77 40.90 -36.76
N ILE A 5 26.98 40.36 -36.56
CA ILE A 5 27.18 38.95 -36.20
C ILE A 5 27.00 38.76 -34.68
N SER A 6 27.38 39.75 -33.87
CA SER A 6 27.11 39.78 -32.43
C SER A 6 25.61 39.86 -32.14
N ASP A 7 24.91 40.79 -32.80
CA ASP A 7 23.46 40.98 -32.63
C ASP A 7 22.66 39.73 -32.97
N LYS A 8 23.04 39.01 -34.03
CA LYS A 8 22.41 37.75 -34.43
C LYS A 8 22.64 36.63 -33.42
N LYS A 9 23.81 36.58 -32.79
CA LYS A 9 24.10 35.60 -31.72
C LYS A 9 23.29 35.90 -30.48
N GLU A 10 23.17 37.17 -30.10
CA GLU A 10 22.36 37.59 -28.95
C GLU A 10 20.87 37.26 -29.16
N GLN A 11 20.33 37.52 -30.35
CA GLN A 11 18.96 37.13 -30.71
C GLN A 11 18.75 35.61 -30.67
N GLU A 12 19.73 34.84 -31.14
CA GLU A 12 19.66 33.38 -31.11
C GLU A 12 19.75 32.82 -29.68
N ILE A 13 20.60 33.42 -28.83
CA ILE A 13 20.68 33.08 -27.41
C ILE A 13 19.33 33.33 -26.73
N GLU A 14 18.75 34.52 -26.91
CA GLU A 14 17.45 34.86 -26.33
C GLU A 14 16.35 33.90 -26.81
N ARG A 15 16.38 33.52 -28.10
CA ARG A 15 15.45 32.54 -28.69
C ARG A 15 15.61 31.15 -28.08
N LEU A 16 16.85 30.70 -27.87
CA LEU A 16 17.14 29.39 -27.30
C LEU A 16 16.81 29.35 -25.80
N THR A 17 17.12 30.39 -25.04
CA THR A 17 16.77 30.50 -23.63
C THR A 17 15.26 30.39 -23.43
N ARG A 18 14.46 31.13 -24.21
CA ARG A 18 12.99 31.03 -24.13
C ARG A 18 12.46 29.63 -24.45
N GLN A 19 13.06 28.96 -25.43
CA GLN A 19 12.67 27.59 -25.77
C GLN A 19 13.06 26.60 -24.66
N LEU A 20 14.22 26.81 -24.03
CA LEU A 20 14.68 26.00 -22.91
C LEU A 20 13.73 26.17 -21.71
N ASP A 21 13.46 27.41 -21.30
CA ASP A 21 12.56 27.71 -20.17
C ASP A 21 11.18 27.07 -20.38
N HIS A 22 10.64 27.16 -21.60
CA HIS A 22 9.37 26.53 -21.94
C HIS A 22 9.43 25.00 -21.84
N LYS A 23 10.49 24.37 -22.33
CA LYS A 23 10.66 22.91 -22.28
C LYS A 23 10.91 22.40 -20.87
N GLU A 24 11.64 23.15 -20.06
CA GLU A 24 11.84 22.85 -18.64
C GLU A 24 10.52 22.92 -17.88
N HIS A 25 9.69 23.94 -18.15
CA HIS A 25 8.38 24.03 -17.55
C HIS A 25 7.45 22.88 -17.97
N GLU A 26 7.37 22.56 -19.26
CA GLU A 26 6.59 21.40 -19.74
C GLU A 26 7.07 20.09 -19.10
N LEU A 27 8.38 19.93 -18.90
CA LEU A 27 8.96 18.76 -18.25
C LEU A 27 8.55 18.67 -16.78
N GLU A 28 8.62 19.77 -16.04
CA GLU A 28 8.18 19.85 -14.64
C GLU A 28 6.69 19.52 -14.49
N GLU A 29 5.84 20.07 -15.35
CA GLU A 29 4.40 19.76 -15.36
C GLU A 29 4.17 18.26 -15.57
N LYS A 30 4.88 17.64 -16.53
CA LYS A 30 4.78 16.19 -16.79
C LYS A 30 5.23 15.36 -15.59
N TYR A 31 6.31 15.72 -14.93
CA TYR A 31 6.74 15.03 -13.71
C TYR A 31 5.70 15.15 -12.59
N CYS A 32 5.10 16.33 -12.43
CA CYS A 32 4.05 16.56 -11.44
C CYS A 32 2.81 15.70 -11.72
N ASP A 33 2.35 15.67 -12.98
CA ASP A 33 1.18 14.90 -13.39
C ASP A 33 1.39 13.39 -13.22
N VAL A 34 2.56 12.89 -13.61
CA VAL A 34 2.92 11.48 -13.42
C VAL A 34 2.97 11.14 -11.94
N GLY A 35 3.58 12.00 -11.12
CA GLY A 35 3.63 11.83 -9.67
C GLY A 35 2.24 11.69 -9.05
N LYS A 36 1.32 12.61 -9.37
CA LYS A 36 -0.08 12.57 -8.91
C LYS A 36 -0.78 11.27 -9.34
N SER A 37 -0.64 10.90 -10.61
CA SER A 37 -1.26 9.68 -11.17
C SER A 37 -0.78 8.40 -10.47
N ILE A 38 0.52 8.30 -10.15
CA ILE A 38 1.08 7.17 -9.40
C ILE A 38 0.53 7.14 -7.98
N MET A 39 0.51 8.28 -7.28
CA MET A 39 0.04 8.37 -5.91
C MET A 39 -1.45 8.01 -5.79
N ASP A 40 -2.29 8.52 -6.70
CA ASP A 40 -3.73 8.22 -6.72
C ASP A 40 -4.00 6.73 -6.96
N LYS A 41 -3.23 6.10 -7.86
CA LYS A 41 -3.36 4.65 -8.13
C LYS A 41 -2.89 3.83 -6.93
N LEU A 42 -1.75 4.18 -6.35
CA LEU A 42 -1.19 3.50 -5.19
C LEU A 42 -2.15 3.56 -3.99
N GLU A 43 -2.76 4.72 -3.75
CA GLU A 43 -3.74 4.88 -2.67
C GLU A 43 -4.95 3.95 -2.87
N LYS A 44 -5.53 3.92 -4.08
CA LYS A 44 -6.67 3.05 -4.40
C LYS A 44 -6.32 1.57 -4.25
N GLU A 45 -5.19 1.13 -4.80
CA GLU A 45 -4.74 -0.26 -4.68
C GLU A 45 -4.51 -0.63 -3.21
N ASN A 46 -3.92 0.25 -2.40
CA ASN A 46 -3.72 -0.01 -0.98
C ASN A 46 -5.05 -0.12 -0.20
N GLN A 47 -6.05 0.71 -0.53
CA GLN A 47 -7.38 0.60 0.07
C GLN A 47 -8.04 -0.73 -0.29
N GLU A 48 -7.98 -1.15 -1.56
CA GLU A 48 -8.50 -2.44 -2.03
C GLU A 48 -7.80 -3.62 -1.33
N ILE A 49 -6.47 -3.57 -1.22
CA ILE A 49 -5.70 -4.57 -0.46
C ILE A 49 -6.16 -4.62 0.99
N GLY A 50 -6.36 -3.47 1.64
CA GLY A 50 -6.90 -3.40 2.99
C GLY A 50 -8.24 -4.12 3.13
N HIS A 51 -9.18 -3.84 2.24
CA HIS A 51 -10.50 -4.50 2.21
C HIS A 51 -10.38 -6.01 1.99
N MET A 52 -9.51 -6.45 1.09
CA MET A 52 -9.27 -7.89 0.85
C MET A 52 -8.67 -8.58 2.08
N VAL A 53 -7.74 -7.93 2.79
CA VAL A 53 -7.15 -8.45 4.03
C VAL A 53 -8.21 -8.63 5.10
N ASP A 54 -9.09 -7.64 5.30
CA ASP A 54 -10.18 -7.71 6.27
C ASP A 54 -11.14 -8.86 5.95
N GLU A 55 -11.47 -9.04 4.67
CA GLU A 55 -12.34 -10.12 4.22
C GLU A 55 -11.70 -11.50 4.44
N VAL A 56 -10.41 -11.65 4.14
CA VAL A 56 -9.65 -12.88 4.43
C VAL A 56 -9.65 -13.17 5.93
N ILE A 57 -9.43 -12.17 6.78
CA ILE A 57 -9.46 -12.34 8.24
C ILE A 57 -10.85 -12.79 8.69
N ARG A 58 -11.91 -12.16 8.18
CA ARG A 58 -13.30 -12.50 8.49
C ARG A 58 -13.63 -13.93 8.09
N LEU A 59 -13.29 -14.34 6.88
CA LEU A 59 -13.52 -15.69 6.38
C LEU A 59 -12.72 -16.74 7.17
N LYS A 60 -11.45 -16.47 7.48
CA LYS A 60 -10.63 -17.35 8.34
C LYS A 60 -11.27 -17.54 9.72
N ARG A 61 -11.78 -16.48 10.35
CA ARG A 61 -12.48 -16.57 11.64
C ARG A 61 -13.74 -17.43 11.54
N LYS A 62 -14.57 -17.23 10.51
CA LYS A 62 -15.77 -18.05 10.26
C LYS A 62 -15.41 -19.52 10.05
N LEU A 63 -14.37 -19.80 9.27
CA LEU A 63 -13.91 -21.16 8.98
C LEU A 63 -13.43 -21.87 10.26
N VAL A 64 -12.64 -21.18 11.08
CA VAL A 64 -12.14 -21.72 12.36
C VAL A 64 -13.30 -22.05 13.30
N LYS A 65 -14.29 -21.15 13.40
CA LYS A 65 -15.51 -21.38 14.17
C LYS A 65 -16.31 -22.58 13.64
N ALA A 66 -16.50 -22.67 12.32
CA ALA A 66 -17.25 -23.76 11.68
C ALA A 66 -16.55 -25.12 11.84
N LYS A 67 -15.21 -25.14 11.87
CA LYS A 67 -14.42 -26.33 12.14
C LYS A 67 -14.36 -26.72 13.61
N GLY A 68 -14.91 -25.93 14.53
CA GLY A 68 -14.80 -26.18 15.96
C GLY A 68 -13.36 -26.11 16.46
N GLN A 69 -12.55 -25.20 15.89
CA GLN A 69 -11.14 -25.05 16.24
C GLN A 69 -10.85 -23.75 16.98
N ILE A 70 -9.78 -23.72 17.75
CA ILE A 70 -9.21 -22.54 18.40
C ILE A 70 -7.76 -22.33 17.99
N ARG A 71 -7.33 -21.08 17.87
CA ARG A 71 -5.95 -20.74 17.50
C ARG A 71 -5.12 -20.51 18.76
N CYS A 72 -3.98 -21.18 18.87
CA CYS A 72 -3.03 -20.93 19.96
C CYS A 72 -2.52 -19.48 19.92
N PRO A 73 -2.55 -18.74 21.04
CA PRO A 73 -2.12 -17.34 21.06
C PRO A 73 -0.58 -17.17 21.01
N ALA A 74 0.21 -18.23 21.22
CA ALA A 74 1.67 -18.14 21.17
C ALA A 74 2.27 -18.54 19.82
N CYS A 75 1.85 -19.67 19.25
CA CYS A 75 2.45 -20.20 18.03
C CYS A 75 1.49 -20.28 16.84
N TYR A 76 0.24 -19.83 17.03
CA TYR A 76 -0.80 -19.76 15.99
C TYR A 76 -1.25 -21.08 15.36
N GLN A 77 -0.90 -22.23 15.96
CA GLN A 77 -1.43 -23.54 15.59
C GLN A 77 -2.94 -23.61 15.87
N TYR A 78 -3.71 -24.20 14.96
CA TYR A 78 -5.11 -24.55 15.21
C TYR A 78 -5.19 -25.86 16.00
N ASN A 79 -6.03 -25.86 17.02
CA ASN A 79 -6.30 -27.00 17.90
C ASN A 79 -7.82 -27.18 18.00
N GLU A 80 -8.28 -28.36 18.41
CA GLU A 80 -9.70 -28.58 18.70
C GLU A 80 -10.15 -27.68 19.86
N THR A 81 -11.40 -27.22 19.85
CA THR A 81 -11.90 -26.25 20.87
C THR A 81 -11.85 -26.81 22.29
N ASP A 82 -11.92 -28.12 22.44
CA ASP A 82 -11.82 -28.82 23.71
C ASP A 82 -10.36 -29.04 24.18
N SER A 83 -9.36 -28.76 23.35
CA SER A 83 -7.94 -28.92 23.69
C SER A 83 -7.53 -28.01 24.87
N ILE A 84 -6.81 -28.56 25.84
CA ILE A 84 -6.32 -27.84 27.03
C ILE A 84 -4.93 -27.24 26.79
N TYR A 85 -4.10 -27.89 25.97
CA TYR A 85 -2.76 -27.47 25.60
C TYR A 85 -2.59 -27.45 24.09
N CYS A 86 -1.73 -26.57 23.59
CA CYS A 86 -1.39 -26.53 22.19
C CYS A 86 -0.60 -27.78 21.78
N SER A 87 -1.07 -28.49 20.75
CA SER A 87 -0.41 -29.69 20.20
C SER A 87 0.97 -29.43 19.61
N ARG A 88 1.31 -28.16 19.32
CA ARG A 88 2.60 -27.79 18.72
C ARG A 88 3.59 -27.20 19.71
N CYS A 89 3.17 -26.26 20.56
CA CYS A 89 4.10 -25.50 21.41
C CYS A 89 3.88 -25.74 22.91
N GLY A 90 2.96 -26.63 23.29
CA GLY A 90 2.68 -26.97 24.70
C GLY A 90 2.02 -25.88 25.55
N LYS A 91 1.82 -24.66 25.02
CA LYS A 91 1.18 -23.57 25.77
C LYS A 91 -0.26 -23.94 26.12
N LYS A 92 -0.66 -23.73 27.37
CA LYS A 92 -2.04 -23.87 27.84
C LYS A 92 -2.96 -22.96 27.03
N LEU A 93 -4.07 -23.51 26.54
CA LEU A 93 -5.08 -22.79 25.79
C LEU A 93 -6.13 -22.26 26.77
N GLU A 94 -6.16 -20.94 26.93
CA GLU A 94 -7.18 -20.25 27.73
C GLU A 94 -8.53 -20.36 27.00
N LYS A 95 -9.41 -21.21 27.51
CA LYS A 95 -10.82 -21.20 27.08
C LYS A 95 -11.47 -20.00 27.75
N LYS A 96 -11.76 -18.94 26.99
CA LYS A 96 -12.75 -17.96 27.47
C LYS A 96 -14.03 -18.77 27.72
N LYS A 97 -14.49 -18.84 28.96
CA LYS A 97 -15.85 -19.28 29.25
C LYS A 97 -16.73 -18.37 28.39
N ASN A 98 -17.39 -18.93 27.38
CA ASN A 98 -18.51 -18.23 26.79
C ASN A 98 -19.51 -18.07 27.93
N ASP A 99 -19.80 -16.83 28.31
CA ASP A 99 -20.97 -16.52 29.10
C ASP A 99 -22.18 -16.99 28.30
N GLU A 100 -22.66 -18.19 28.60
CA GLU A 100 -24.07 -18.48 28.53
C GLU A 100 -24.73 -17.61 29.61
N GLN A 101 -25.10 -16.39 29.24
CA GLN A 101 -26.18 -15.64 29.89
C GLN A 101 -26.59 -14.40 29.07
N GLN A 102 -27.81 -14.52 28.53
CA GLN A 102 -28.76 -13.51 28.03
C GLN A 102 -28.64 -13.06 26.57
#